data_AF-A0A954I515-F1
#
_entry.id   AF-A0A954I515-F1
#
_cell.length_a   1.000
_cell.length_b   1.000
_cell.length_c   1.000
_cell.angle_alpha   90.00
_cell.angle_beta   90.00
_cell.angle_gamma   90.00
#
_symmetry.space_group_name_H-M   'P 1'
#
loop_
_entity.id
_entity.type
_entity.pdbx_description
1 polymer ?
#
loop_
_entity_poly.entity_id
_entity_poly.type
_entity_poly.pdbx_seq_one_letter_code
_entity_poly.pdbx_strand_id
1 'polypeptide(L)'
;MHRVRVLRDGTESENLSDFISSLPPKVRELMQQLRSHRGVENSLHHTLDVTFTEDASRIRKGAGPSIAAVFRRLALSILKSD
;
A
#
# COMPACT_ATOMS: atom_id res chain seq x y z
N MET A 1 -12.88 1.98 -10.82
CA MET A 1 -13.19 1.08 -9.69
C MET A 1 -14.12 1.82 -8.74
N HIS A 2 -15.35 1.34 -8.57
CA HIS A 2 -16.30 1.90 -7.63
C HIS A 2 -16.33 1.03 -6.36
N ARG A 3 -16.19 1.63 -5.18
CA ARG A 3 -16.22 0.97 -3.87
C ARG A 3 -17.14 1.74 -2.92
N VAL A 4 -18.11 1.04 -2.35
CA VAL A 4 -18.94 1.53 -1.23
C VAL A 4 -18.48 0.83 0.06
N ARG A 5 -18.35 1.60 1.15
CA ARG A 5 -18.05 1.08 2.48
C ARG A 5 -19.05 1.65 3.47
N VAL A 6 -19.69 0.78 4.25
CA VAL A 6 -20.50 1.19 5.41
C VAL A 6 -19.58 1.31 6.62
N LEU A 7 -19.60 2.48 7.26
CA LEU A 7 -18.83 2.79 8.45
C LEU A 7 -19.56 2.32 9.72
N ARG A 8 -18.84 2.30 10.86
CA ARG A 8 -19.38 1.79 12.14
C ARG A 8 -20.57 2.59 12.68
N ASP A 9 -20.70 3.85 12.27
CA ASP A 9 -21.78 4.77 12.62
C ASP A 9 -22.99 4.67 11.66
N GLY A 10 -22.95 3.77 10.68
CA GLY A 10 -23.98 3.60 9.66
C GLY A 10 -23.82 4.52 8.45
N THR A 11 -22.81 5.40 8.43
CA THR A 11 -22.55 6.29 7.29
C THR A 11 -21.99 5.49 6.12
N GLU A 12 -22.52 5.69 4.91
CA GLU A 12 -21.95 5.13 3.69
C GLU A 12 -20.88 6.06 3.12
N SER A 13 -19.74 5.48 2.73
CA SER A 13 -18.66 6.17 2.02
C SER A 13 -18.48 5.55 0.65
N GLU A 14 -18.64 6.37 -0.38
CA GLU A 14 -18.42 6.00 -1.77
C GLU A 14 -17.05 6.49 -2.25
N ASN A 15 -16.33 5.65 -2.99
CA ASN A 15 -15.08 6.00 -3.64
C ASN A 15 -15.09 5.53 -5.10
N LEU A 16 -14.87 6.47 -6.01
CA LEU A 16 -14.64 6.22 -7.43
C LEU A 16 -13.16 6.49 -7.75
N SER A 17 -12.54 5.58 -8.49
CA SER A 17 -11.15 5.74 -8.96
C SER A 17 -11.05 5.35 -10.43
N ASP A 18 -10.51 6.26 -11.24
CA ASP A 18 -10.25 6.04 -12.66
C ASP A 18 -8.81 5.59 -12.90
N PHE A 19 -8.60 4.80 -13.95
CA PHE A 19 -7.30 4.20 -14.25
C PHE A 19 -7.00 4.32 -15.74
N ILE A 20 -5.73 4.53 -16.05
CA ILE A 20 -5.20 4.55 -17.42
C ILE A 20 -4.25 3.36 -17.55
N SER A 21 -4.38 2.62 -18.65
CA SER A 21 -3.54 1.45 -18.92
C SER A 21 -3.22 1.37 -20.41
N SER A 22 -1.99 0.96 -20.72
CA SER A 22 -1.57 0.58 -22.07
C SER A 22 -1.92 -0.87 -22.43
N LEU A 23 -2.44 -1.65 -21.47
CA LEU A 23 -2.85 -3.03 -21.70
C LEU A 23 -4.15 -3.09 -22.51
N PRO A 24 -4.39 -4.19 -23.24
CA PRO A 24 -5.67 -4.41 -23.92
C PRO A 24 -6.86 -4.26 -22.95
N PRO A 25 -8.04 -3.82 -23.43
CA PRO A 25 -9.22 -3.50 -22.59
C PRO A 25 -9.95 -4.74 -22.07
N LYS A 26 -9.21 -5.65 -21.42
CA LYS A 26 -9.72 -6.87 -20.80
C LYS A 26 -10.07 -6.57 -19.35
N VAL A 27 -11.30 -6.09 -19.14
CA VAL A 27 -11.78 -5.57 -17.86
C VAL A 27 -11.53 -6.52 -16.68
N ARG A 28 -11.73 -7.84 -16.85
CA ARG A 28 -11.54 -8.81 -15.75
C ARG A 28 -10.08 -8.92 -15.33
N GLU A 29 -9.15 -9.04 -16.29
CA GLU A 29 -7.72 -9.14 -16.03
C GLU A 29 -7.20 -7.83 -15.39
N LEU A 30 -7.61 -6.68 -15.95
CA LEU A 30 -7.28 -5.36 -15.40
C LEU A 30 -7.77 -5.21 -13.96
N MET A 31 -9.02 -5.58 -13.66
CA MET A 31 -9.57 -5.49 -12.31
C MET A 31 -8.83 -6.39 -11.31
N GLN A 32 -8.37 -7.57 -11.74
CA GLN A 32 -7.55 -8.44 -10.91
C GLN A 32 -6.20 -7.80 -10.60
N GLN A 33 -5.53 -7.23 -11.62
CA GLN A 33 -4.27 -6.53 -11.42
C GLN A 33 -4.42 -5.31 -10.50
N LEU A 34 -5.45 -4.48 -10.71
CA LEU A 34 -5.75 -3.34 -9.84
C LEU A 34 -5.96 -3.75 -8.38
N ARG A 35 -6.69 -4.84 -8.14
CA ARG A 35 -6.87 -5.38 -6.77
C ARG A 35 -5.56 -5.89 -6.18
N SER A 36 -4.76 -6.60 -6.96
CA SER A 36 -3.45 -7.11 -6.51
C SER A 36 -2.49 -5.96 -6.16
N HIS A 37 -2.49 -4.89 -6.95
CA HIS A 37 -1.67 -3.71 -6.73
C HIS A 37 -2.02 -3.02 -5.40
N ARG A 38 -3.31 -2.84 -5.11
CA ARG A 38 -3.77 -2.32 -3.79
C ARG A 38 -3.42 -3.26 -2.62
N GLY A 39 -3.24 -4.55 -2.90
CA GLY A 39 -2.72 -5.50 -1.91
C GLY A 39 -1.31 -5.13 -1.45
N VAL A 40 -0.48 -4.54 -2.31
CA VAL A 40 0.86 -4.05 -1.94
C VAL A 40 0.76 -2.87 -0.99
N GLU A 41 -0.09 -1.88 -1.27
CA GLU A 41 -0.32 -0.74 -0.36
C GLU A 41 -0.79 -1.21 1.03
N ASN A 42 -1.75 -2.13 1.06
CA ASN A 42 -2.30 -2.63 2.32
C ASN A 42 -1.34 -3.52 3.12
N SER A 43 -0.45 -4.27 2.46
CA SER A 43 0.39 -5.29 3.14
C SER A 43 1.87 -4.93 3.26
N LEU A 44 2.37 -4.05 2.40
CA LEU A 44 3.75 -3.55 2.45
C LEU A 44 3.78 -2.17 3.09
N HIS A 45 3.05 -1.21 2.51
CA HIS A 45 3.12 0.18 2.97
C HIS A 45 2.55 0.33 4.37
N HIS A 46 1.37 -0.20 4.65
CA HIS A 46 0.83 -0.16 6.02
C HIS A 46 1.79 -0.72 7.07
N THR A 47 2.46 -1.85 6.77
CA THR A 47 3.43 -2.44 7.69
C THR A 47 4.67 -1.56 7.87
N LEU A 48 5.19 -0.96 6.80
CA LEU A 48 6.32 -0.04 6.90
C LEU A 48 5.94 1.24 7.68
N ASP A 49 4.82 1.85 7.31
CA ASP A 49 4.35 3.13 7.83
C ASP A 49 3.97 3.03 9.31
N VAL A 50 3.23 1.99 9.69
CA VAL A 50 2.68 1.81 11.04
C VAL A 50 3.53 0.89 11.90
N THR A 51 3.79 -0.35 11.46
CA THR A 51 4.50 -1.35 12.28
C THR A 51 5.98 -0.99 12.44
N PHE A 52 6.64 -0.56 11.38
CA PHE A 52 8.03 -0.06 11.44
C PHE A 52 8.11 1.44 11.75
N THR A 53 6.97 2.09 12.00
CA THR A 53 6.86 3.51 12.40
C THR A 53 7.59 4.46 11.45
N GLU A 54 7.61 4.14 10.16
CA GLU A 54 8.31 4.94 9.15
C GLU A 54 7.77 6.38 9.12
N ASP A 55 6.45 6.55 9.17
CA ASP A 55 5.79 7.87 9.19
C ASP A 55 6.18 8.71 10.41
N ALA A 56 6.35 8.06 11.57
CA ALA A 56 6.71 8.72 12.82
C ALA A 56 8.23 8.93 12.98
N SER A 57 9.03 8.45 12.04
CA SER A 57 10.50 8.45 12.16
C SER A 57 11.07 9.87 12.19
N ARG A 58 11.96 10.12 13.15
CA ARG A 58 12.67 11.41 13.31
C ARG A 58 14.04 11.43 12.61
N ILE A 59 14.43 10.35 11.94
CA ILE A 59 15.70 10.27 11.20
C ILE A 59 15.57 11.14 9.95
N ARG A 60 16.31 12.27 9.91
CA ARG A 60 16.22 13.25 8.80
C ARG A 60 17.57 13.77 8.29
N LYS A 61 18.69 13.35 8.88
CA LYS A 61 20.03 13.89 8.56
C LYS A 61 20.78 13.00 7.57
N GLY A 62 21.38 13.63 6.55
CA GLY A 62 22.25 12.95 5.59
C GLY A 62 21.56 11.75 4.91
N ALA A 63 22.29 10.65 4.74
CA ALA A 63 21.76 9.40 4.19
C ALA A 63 20.92 8.57 5.20
N GLY A 64 20.65 9.09 6.40
CA GLY A 64 19.90 8.38 7.44
C GLY A 64 18.52 7.86 6.98
N PRO A 65 17.67 8.67 6.31
CA PRO A 65 16.36 8.22 5.85
C PRO A 65 16.43 7.05 4.87
N SER A 66 17.33 7.10 3.88
CA SER A 66 17.46 6.05 2.87
C SER A 66 18.03 4.76 3.47
N ILE A 67 19.03 4.88 4.34
CA ILE A 67 19.59 3.74 5.07
C ILE A 67 18.51 3.05 5.92
N ALA A 68 17.73 3.83 6.68
CA ALA A 68 16.63 3.30 7.49
C ALA A 68 15.57 2.60 6.64
N ALA A 69 15.18 3.17 5.50
CA ALA A 69 14.21 2.56 4.58
C ALA A 69 14.70 1.20 4.06
N VAL A 70 15.99 1.07 3.72
CA VAL A 70 16.58 -0.21 3.28
C VAL A 70 16.54 -1.24 4.42
N PHE A 71 16.92 -0.86 5.63
CA PHE A 71 16.89 -1.78 6.78
C PHE A 71 15.48 -2.26 7.12
N ARG A 72 14.47 -1.37 7.10
CA ARG A 72 13.06 -1.77 7.31
C ARG A 72 12.60 -2.78 6.28
N ARG A 73 12.91 -2.54 5.00
CA ARG A 73 12.56 -3.46 3.91
C ARG A 73 13.27 -4.80 4.04
N LEU A 74 14.55 -4.79 4.42
CA LEU A 74 15.31 -6.02 4.68
C LEU A 74 14.69 -6.82 5.82
N ALA A 75 14.43 -6.17 6.96
CA ALA A 75 13.80 -6.81 8.11
C ALA A 75 12.43 -7.40 7.76
N LEU A 76 11.60 -6.66 7.03
CA LEU A 76 10.31 -7.16 6.55
C LEU A 76 10.46 -8.36 5.61
N SER A 77 11.46 -8.35 4.73
CA SER A 77 11.73 -9.48 3.84
C SER A 77 12.09 -10.74 4.61
N ILE A 78 12.92 -10.62 5.65
CA ILE A 78 13.32 -11.73 6.52
C ILE A 78 12.10 -12.29 7.27
N LEU A 79 11.28 -11.41 7.85
CA LEU A 79 10.06 -11.81 8.57
C LEU A 79 9.00 -12.48 7.68
N LYS A 80 9.02 -12.21 6.36
CA LYS A 80 8.12 -12.86 5.39
C LYS A 80 8.67 -14.18 4.85
N SER A 81 9.95 -14.48 5.08
CA SER A 81 10.60 -15.71 4.63
C SER A 81 10.64 -16.82 5.68
N ASP A 82 10.29 -16.51 6.93
CA ASP A 82 9.95 -17.50 7.98
C ASP A 82 8.50 -17.98 7.82
#